data_AF-A0A1Y6FKE2-F1
#
_entry.id   AF-A0A1Y6FKE2-F1
#
_cell.length_a   1.000
_cell.length_b   1.000
_cell.length_c   1.000
_cell.angle_alpha   90.00
_cell.angle_beta   90.00
_cell.angle_gamma   90.00
#
_symmetry.space_group_name_H-M   'P 1'
#
loop_
_entity.id
_entity.type
_entity.pdbx_description
1 polymer ?
#
loop_
_entity_poly.entity_id
_entity_poly.type
_entity_poly.pdbx_seq_one_letter_code
_entity_poly.pdbx_strand_id
1 'polypeptide(L)'
;MSYSKWTTRLHALARPMTRCATVAALMLTVLPATQAADPLPAPTGPVILTVSGNVEVTNTPEGAAFDRQMLTDLGIAEIRTSTPWTDGVVTFGGVLGRTVLERVGADGTLILASALNDYTVEVPMSDFMDYDVMLAMELNGEEMQVSDKGPLWIVYPRDDVPALQDRKLHERWVWQLKALKIQ
;
A
#
# COMPACT_ATOMS: atom_id res chain seq x y z
N MET A 1 -30.06 -13.62 -101.13
CA MET A 1 -30.60 -12.29 -100.79
C MET A 1 -30.09 -11.91 -99.41
N SER A 2 -29.62 -10.72 -99.06
CA SER A 2 -29.41 -9.45 -99.75
C SER A 2 -28.99 -8.47 -98.65
N TYR A 3 -27.77 -7.90 -98.74
CA TYR A 3 -27.40 -6.55 -98.25
C TYR A 3 -27.54 -6.26 -96.73
N SER A 4 -26.89 -5.29 -96.07
CA SER A 4 -25.90 -4.27 -96.39
C SER A 4 -25.22 -3.87 -95.07
N LYS A 5 -23.98 -3.40 -95.22
CA LYS A 5 -23.12 -2.69 -94.28
C LYS A 5 -23.81 -1.50 -93.61
N TRP A 6 -23.44 -1.19 -92.36
CA TRP A 6 -23.21 0.18 -91.88
C TRP A 6 -22.09 0.23 -90.83
N THR A 7 -21.18 1.17 -91.05
CA THR A 7 -19.98 1.53 -90.29
C THR A 7 -20.27 2.50 -89.16
N THR A 8 -19.59 2.38 -88.01
CA THR A 8 -19.20 3.53 -87.17
C THR A 8 -17.96 3.15 -86.37
N ARG A 9 -16.80 3.74 -86.70
CA ARG A 9 -15.65 3.84 -85.79
C ARG A 9 -16.01 4.82 -84.69
N LEU A 10 -15.52 4.66 -83.47
CA LEU A 10 -15.01 5.73 -82.59
C LEU A 10 -14.32 5.13 -81.34
N HIS A 11 -13.07 5.55 -81.16
CA HIS A 11 -12.26 5.71 -79.96
C HIS A 11 -11.99 4.55 -78.98
N ALA A 12 -10.71 4.20 -78.93
CA ALA A 12 -10.04 3.55 -77.83
C ALA A 12 -9.98 4.47 -76.59
N LEU A 13 -10.25 3.91 -75.41
CA LEU A 13 -9.67 4.39 -74.14
C LEU A 13 -9.36 3.17 -73.26
N ALA A 14 -8.15 3.21 -72.68
CA ALA A 14 -7.54 2.15 -71.91
C ALA A 14 -8.02 2.14 -70.44
N ARG A 15 -8.22 0.91 -69.92
CA ARG A 15 -7.94 0.35 -68.57
C ARG A 15 -7.78 1.31 -67.37
N PRO A 16 -8.29 0.93 -66.15
CA PRO A 16 -7.58 -0.11 -65.39
C PRO A 16 -8.44 -1.06 -64.52
N MET A 17 -7.82 -2.22 -64.25
CA MET A 17 -8.25 -3.29 -63.37
C MET A 17 -8.21 -2.84 -61.89
N THR A 18 -9.35 -2.89 -61.22
CA THR A 18 -9.44 -2.63 -59.77
C THR A 18 -8.85 -3.80 -59.00
N ARG A 19 -7.72 -3.57 -58.32
CA ARG A 19 -7.08 -4.52 -57.42
C ARG A 19 -7.84 -4.58 -56.10
N CYS A 20 -8.17 -5.79 -55.62
CA CYS A 20 -8.60 -6.05 -54.25
C CYS A 20 -7.54 -5.54 -53.26
N ALA A 21 -7.93 -4.61 -52.39
CA ALA A 21 -7.11 -4.17 -51.27
C ALA A 21 -7.47 -5.00 -50.04
N THR A 22 -6.56 -5.89 -49.63
CA THR A 22 -6.63 -6.61 -48.36
C THR A 22 -6.15 -5.68 -47.25
N VAL A 23 -7.02 -5.31 -46.31
CA VAL A 23 -6.64 -4.52 -45.13
C VAL A 23 -6.09 -5.49 -44.08
N ALA A 24 -4.76 -5.46 -43.85
CA ALA A 24 -4.12 -6.17 -42.76
C ALA A 24 -4.26 -5.34 -41.48
N ALA A 25 -5.05 -5.82 -40.51
CA ALA A 25 -5.18 -5.21 -39.20
C ALA A 25 -3.95 -5.55 -38.34
N LEU A 26 -3.10 -4.56 -38.07
CA LEU A 26 -2.03 -4.66 -37.08
C LEU A 26 -2.67 -4.61 -35.68
N MET A 27 -2.77 -5.74 -34.99
CA MET A 27 -3.11 -5.77 -33.56
C MET A 27 -1.88 -5.36 -32.76
N LEU A 28 -1.89 -4.14 -32.23
CA LEU A 28 -0.90 -3.63 -31.29
C LEU A 28 -1.19 -4.25 -29.91
N THR A 29 -0.47 -5.31 -29.55
CA THR A 29 -0.52 -5.89 -28.20
C THR A 29 0.13 -4.90 -27.22
N VAL A 30 -0.69 -4.20 -26.44
CA VAL A 30 -0.22 -3.40 -25.31
C VAL A 30 0.16 -4.37 -24.19
N LEU A 31 1.46 -4.56 -23.97
CA LEU A 31 1.95 -5.29 -22.80
C LEU A 31 1.76 -4.41 -21.57
N PRO A 32 1.18 -4.91 -20.47
CA PRO A 32 1.14 -4.17 -19.21
C PRO A 32 2.57 -3.95 -18.72
N ALA A 33 2.96 -2.70 -18.53
CA ALA A 33 4.20 -2.38 -17.85
C ALA A 33 4.03 -2.74 -16.37
N THR A 34 4.72 -3.78 -15.90
CA THR A 34 4.88 -4.02 -14.47
C THR A 34 5.67 -2.85 -13.88
N GLN A 35 4.96 -1.91 -13.27
CA GLN A 35 5.57 -0.80 -12.56
C GLN A 35 6.14 -1.37 -11.25
N ALA A 36 7.45 -1.53 -11.19
CA ALA A 36 8.12 -1.90 -9.95
C ALA A 36 7.88 -0.78 -8.92
N ALA A 37 7.47 -1.15 -7.71
CA ALA A 37 7.34 -0.20 -6.62
C ALA A 37 8.69 0.48 -6.33
N ASP A 38 8.65 1.75 -5.90
CA ASP A 38 9.87 2.49 -5.58
C ASP A 38 10.68 1.76 -4.49
N PRO A 39 11.98 1.52 -4.72
CA PRO A 39 12.80 0.76 -3.78
C PRO A 39 12.84 1.48 -2.43
N LEU A 40 12.80 0.71 -1.34
CA LEU A 40 12.92 1.25 0.00
C LEU A 40 14.40 1.59 0.27
N PRO A 41 14.76 2.82 0.66
CA PRO A 41 16.14 3.16 0.97
C PRO A 41 16.62 2.41 2.22
N ALA A 42 17.92 2.27 2.39
CA ALA A 42 18.49 1.76 3.64
C ALA A 42 18.26 2.79 4.78
N PRO A 43 17.92 2.34 6.00
CA PRO A 43 17.79 3.23 7.15
C PRO A 43 19.12 3.91 7.47
N THR A 44 19.04 5.18 7.86
CA THR A 44 20.18 6.01 8.24
C THR A 44 20.30 6.18 9.75
N GLY A 45 19.20 5.97 10.47
CA GLY A 45 19.14 5.94 11.92
C GLY A 45 18.89 4.54 12.50
N PRO A 46 18.63 4.44 13.82
CA PRO A 46 18.22 3.21 14.45
C PRO A 46 16.92 2.67 13.83
N VAL A 47 16.90 1.38 13.50
CA VAL A 47 15.67 0.71 13.06
C VAL A 47 14.72 0.61 14.24
N ILE A 48 13.51 1.14 14.07
CA ILE A 48 12.45 1.11 15.08
C ILE A 48 11.26 0.23 14.68
N LEU A 49 11.16 -0.13 13.39
CA LEU A 49 10.15 -1.06 12.89
C LEU A 49 10.75 -1.95 11.79
N THR A 50 10.47 -3.25 11.87
CA THR A 50 10.68 -4.18 10.76
C THR A 50 9.35 -4.78 10.32
N VAL A 51 9.00 -4.66 9.04
CA VAL A 51 7.85 -5.32 8.43
C VAL A 51 8.33 -6.49 7.57
N SER A 52 7.81 -7.68 7.80
CA SER A 52 8.29 -8.93 7.18
C SER A 52 7.14 -9.85 6.82
N GLY A 53 7.44 -11.01 6.22
CA GLY A 53 6.43 -11.98 5.79
C GLY A 53 6.03 -11.73 4.34
N ASN A 54 4.72 -11.72 4.07
CA ASN A 54 4.20 -11.50 2.72
C ASN A 54 4.18 -10.00 2.36
N VAL A 55 5.35 -9.49 1.95
CA VAL A 55 5.60 -8.10 1.53
C VAL A 55 6.42 -8.08 0.24
N GLU A 56 6.18 -7.10 -0.63
CA GLU A 56 6.85 -6.97 -1.93
C GLU A 56 8.12 -6.13 -1.88
N VAL A 57 8.17 -5.09 -1.04
CA VAL A 57 9.29 -4.14 -0.98
C VAL A 57 10.08 -4.32 0.31
N THR A 58 11.36 -4.64 0.19
CA THR A 58 12.29 -4.81 1.32
C THR A 58 13.60 -4.05 1.09
N ASN A 59 14.34 -3.78 2.16
CA ASN A 59 15.66 -3.14 2.14
C ASN A 59 16.70 -3.91 2.99
N THR A 60 16.30 -4.99 3.67
CA THR A 60 17.18 -5.92 4.38
C THR A 60 16.76 -7.37 4.13
N PRO A 61 17.61 -8.36 4.44
CA PRO A 61 17.25 -9.78 4.38
C PRO A 61 16.09 -10.18 5.30
N GLU A 62 15.87 -9.44 6.39
CA GLU A 62 14.82 -9.69 7.38
C GLU A 62 13.46 -9.07 6.98
N GLY A 63 13.46 -8.11 6.06
CA GLY A 63 12.25 -7.45 5.57
C GLY A 63 12.46 -5.96 5.23
N ALA A 64 11.38 -5.19 5.37
CA ALA A 64 11.39 -3.75 5.28
C ALA A 64 11.70 -3.14 6.65
N ALA A 65 12.92 -2.66 6.83
CA ALA A 65 13.37 -1.96 8.02
C ALA A 65 13.14 -0.45 7.86
N PHE A 66 12.56 0.16 8.89
CA PHE A 66 12.30 1.59 8.97
C PHE A 66 13.00 2.19 10.17
N ASP A 67 13.72 3.29 9.94
CA ASP A 67 14.06 4.24 11.00
C ASP A 67 12.92 5.25 11.21
N ARG A 68 13.07 6.12 12.20
CA ARG A 68 12.08 7.16 12.52
C ARG A 68 11.81 8.10 11.33
N GLN A 69 12.86 8.56 10.64
CA GLN A 69 12.72 9.51 9.55
C GLN A 69 11.93 8.88 8.39
N MET A 70 12.21 7.63 8.06
CA MET A 70 11.47 6.90 7.03
C MET A 70 9.98 6.78 7.36
N LEU A 71 9.59 6.55 8.62
CA LEU A 71 8.17 6.54 9.01
C LEU A 71 7.56 7.94 8.93
N THR A 72 8.29 8.98 9.35
CA THR A 72 7.84 10.37 9.23
C THR A 72 7.62 10.78 7.78
N ASP A 73 8.49 10.35 6.88
CA ASP A 73 8.43 10.66 5.44
C ASP A 73 7.22 10.03 4.74
N LEU A 74 6.61 8.98 5.33
CA LEU A 74 5.34 8.42 4.85
C LEU A 74 4.13 9.32 5.17
N GLY A 75 4.31 10.31 6.05
CA GLY A 75 3.28 11.24 6.47
C GLY A 75 2.80 10.96 7.90
N ILE A 76 2.86 12.01 8.73
CA ILE A 76 2.35 11.98 10.10
C ILE A 76 0.87 12.37 10.11
N ALA A 77 0.10 11.64 10.91
CA ALA A 77 -1.27 11.94 11.29
C ALA A 77 -1.37 12.05 12.82
N GLU A 78 -2.51 12.57 13.29
CA GLU A 78 -2.84 12.65 14.71
C GLU A 78 -4.16 11.94 15.00
N ILE A 79 -4.23 11.27 16.15
CA ILE A 79 -5.46 10.68 16.69
C ILE A 79 -5.68 11.20 18.11
N ARG A 80 -6.90 11.63 18.40
CA ARG A 80 -7.32 12.03 19.74
C ARG A 80 -8.21 10.96 20.32
N THR A 81 -7.72 10.22 21.30
CA THR A 81 -8.49 9.13 21.93
C THR A 81 -8.07 8.93 23.38
N SER A 82 -8.97 8.41 24.20
CA SER A 82 -8.65 7.86 25.50
C SER A 82 -8.16 6.42 25.38
N THR A 83 -7.36 6.00 26.37
CA THR A 83 -6.90 4.62 26.53
C THR A 83 -7.01 4.22 27.99
N PRO A 84 -7.04 2.91 28.31
CA PRO A 84 -6.94 2.43 29.69
C PRO A 84 -5.64 2.80 30.41
N TRP A 85 -4.62 3.28 29.69
CA TRP A 85 -3.29 3.59 30.21
C TRP A 85 -2.97 5.08 30.21
N THR A 86 -3.95 5.93 29.90
CA THR A 86 -3.82 7.39 29.86
C THR A 86 -4.93 8.04 30.69
N ASP A 87 -4.65 9.21 31.26
CA ASP A 87 -5.66 9.98 31.97
C ASP A 87 -6.47 10.83 30.98
N GLY A 88 -7.68 10.38 30.67
CA GLY A 88 -8.57 11.06 29.74
C GLY A 88 -8.15 10.91 28.27
N VAL A 89 -8.60 11.87 27.44
CA VAL A 89 -8.31 11.93 26.00
C VAL A 89 -6.96 12.60 25.78
N VAL A 90 -6.06 11.92 25.08
CA VAL A 90 -4.72 12.41 24.71
C VAL A 90 -4.60 12.49 23.18
N THR A 91 -3.58 13.19 22.69
CA THR A 91 -3.24 13.19 21.26
C THR A 91 -2.07 12.24 21.01
N PHE A 92 -2.23 11.29 20.10
CA PHE A 92 -1.13 10.47 19.57
C PHE A 92 -0.71 11.01 18.20
N GLY A 93 0.59 11.08 17.97
CA GLY A 93 1.18 11.44 16.67
C GLY A 93 2.00 10.29 16.10
N GLY A 94 1.84 10.00 14.81
CA GLY A 94 2.55 8.90 14.16
C GLY A 94 2.08 8.65 12.73
N VAL A 95 2.48 7.51 12.16
CA VAL A 95 2.07 7.10 10.82
C VAL A 95 0.88 6.16 10.89
N LEU A 96 -0.05 6.25 9.95
CA LEU A 96 -1.12 5.25 9.84
C LEU A 96 -0.54 3.90 9.45
N GLY A 97 -0.98 2.84 10.14
CA GLY A 97 -0.53 1.48 9.89
C GLY A 97 -0.78 1.05 8.44
N ARG A 98 -1.94 1.38 7.85
CA ARG A 98 -2.22 1.12 6.43
C ARG A 98 -1.18 1.74 5.49
N THR A 99 -0.70 2.95 5.77
CA THR A 99 0.27 3.63 4.91
C THR A 99 1.60 2.87 4.90
N VAL A 100 2.00 2.30 6.05
CA VAL A 100 3.20 1.45 6.14
C VAL A 100 2.98 0.13 5.39
N LEU A 101 1.81 -0.50 5.55
CA LEU A 101 1.49 -1.76 4.86
C LEU A 101 1.42 -1.59 3.33
N GLU A 102 0.77 -0.53 2.85
CA GLU A 102 0.73 -0.15 1.43
C GLU A 102 2.13 0.13 0.90
N ARG A 103 2.98 0.85 1.66
CA ARG A 103 4.35 1.19 1.26
C ARG A 103 5.20 -0.04 0.97
N VAL A 104 4.98 -1.13 1.69
CA VAL A 104 5.75 -2.38 1.53
C VAL A 104 5.06 -3.38 0.61
N GLY A 105 3.88 -3.06 0.07
CA GLY A 105 3.06 -4.01 -0.69
C GLY A 105 2.70 -5.24 0.15
N ALA A 106 2.26 -5.02 1.40
CA ALA A 106 1.84 -6.10 2.27
C ALA A 106 0.52 -6.72 1.76
N ASP A 107 0.46 -8.05 1.74
CA ASP A 107 -0.75 -8.81 1.43
C ASP A 107 -0.92 -9.95 2.45
N GLY A 108 -2.10 -10.14 2.99
CA GLY A 108 -2.33 -11.11 4.05
C GLY A 108 -3.66 -10.93 4.76
N THR A 109 -3.87 -11.73 5.79
CA THR A 109 -5.08 -11.66 6.62
C THR A 109 -4.77 -11.43 8.09
N LEU A 110 -3.54 -11.72 8.51
CA LEU A 110 -3.11 -11.63 9.90
C LEU A 110 -1.76 -10.93 10.01
N ILE A 111 -1.59 -10.18 11.08
CA ILE A 111 -0.36 -9.50 11.44
C ILE A 111 0.05 -9.98 12.82
N LEU A 112 1.25 -10.58 12.93
CA LEU A 112 1.88 -10.77 14.22
C LEU A 112 2.60 -9.48 14.61
N ALA A 113 2.10 -8.81 15.64
CA ALA A 113 2.70 -7.60 16.18
C ALA A 113 3.56 -7.94 17.40
N SER A 114 4.86 -7.66 17.32
CA SER A 114 5.83 -8.01 18.36
C SER A 114 6.49 -6.78 18.97
N ALA A 115 6.58 -6.76 20.30
CA ALA A 115 7.23 -5.71 21.08
C ALA A 115 8.72 -6.01 21.35
N LEU A 116 9.44 -5.01 21.87
CA LEU A 116 10.86 -5.13 22.25
C LEU A 116 11.12 -6.28 23.24
N ASN A 117 10.19 -6.54 24.15
CA ASN A 117 10.25 -7.62 25.16
C ASN A 117 9.74 -8.98 24.65
N ASP A 118 9.59 -9.15 23.33
CA ASP A 118 9.10 -10.36 22.66
C ASP A 118 7.63 -10.73 22.93
N TYR A 119 6.87 -9.86 23.63
CA TYR A 119 5.42 -9.98 23.66
C TYR A 119 4.86 -9.88 22.23
N THR A 120 4.03 -10.85 21.84
CA THR A 120 3.49 -10.93 20.49
C THR A 120 2.00 -11.24 20.54
N VAL A 121 1.23 -10.57 19.69
CA VAL A 121 -0.22 -10.78 19.53
C VAL A 121 -0.58 -10.89 18.06
N GLU A 122 -1.68 -11.58 17.79
CA GLU A 122 -2.28 -11.66 16.47
C GLU A 122 -3.29 -10.53 16.28
N VAL A 123 -3.12 -9.74 15.22
CA VAL A 123 -4.01 -8.65 14.85
C VAL A 123 -4.54 -8.92 13.44
N PRO A 124 -5.87 -8.93 13.22
CA PRO A 124 -6.42 -9.01 11.87
C PRO A 124 -5.88 -7.89 11.00
N MET A 125 -5.44 -8.19 9.78
CA MET A 125 -4.98 -7.15 8.84
C MET A 125 -6.09 -6.16 8.51
N SER A 126 -7.35 -6.61 8.54
CA SER A 126 -8.53 -5.75 8.41
C SER A 126 -8.57 -4.63 9.45
N ASP A 127 -8.05 -4.83 10.67
CA ASP A 127 -8.03 -3.76 11.68
C ASP A 127 -7.23 -2.55 11.17
N PHE A 128 -6.08 -2.79 10.52
CA PHE A 128 -5.24 -1.74 9.96
C PHE A 128 -5.87 -1.06 8.74
N MET A 129 -6.70 -1.78 8.00
CA MET A 129 -7.31 -1.29 6.76
C MET A 129 -8.63 -0.56 7.02
N ASP A 130 -9.47 -1.09 7.89
CA ASP A 130 -10.84 -0.62 8.15
C ASP A 130 -10.88 0.53 9.18
N TYR A 131 -9.88 0.62 10.05
CA TYR A 131 -9.78 1.66 11.08
C TYR A 131 -8.50 2.48 10.94
N ASP A 132 -8.48 3.68 11.51
CA ASP A 132 -7.30 4.54 11.59
C ASP A 132 -6.31 4.03 12.63
N VAL A 133 -5.87 2.77 12.53
CA VAL A 133 -4.81 2.24 13.40
C VAL A 133 -3.53 3.02 13.11
N MET A 134 -2.95 3.57 14.16
CA MET A 134 -1.73 4.37 14.12
C MET A 134 -0.58 3.62 14.76
N LEU A 135 0.60 3.74 14.16
CA LEU A 135 1.87 3.43 14.79
C LEU A 135 2.39 4.73 15.40
N ALA A 136 1.99 4.97 16.65
CA ALA A 136 2.25 6.23 17.35
C ALA A 136 3.71 6.31 17.79
N MET A 137 4.32 7.45 17.52
CA MET A 137 5.70 7.83 17.87
C MET A 137 5.74 8.94 18.92
N GLU A 138 4.63 9.67 19.08
CA GLU A 138 4.49 10.82 19.96
C GLU A 138 3.21 10.71 20.79
N LEU A 139 3.29 11.21 22.02
CA LEU A 139 2.17 11.36 22.94
C LEU A 139 2.11 12.81 23.41
N ASN A 140 1.00 13.49 23.14
CA ASN A 140 0.79 14.91 23.40
C ASN A 140 1.89 15.83 22.82
N GLY A 141 2.42 15.47 21.64
CA GLY A 141 3.48 16.21 20.95
C GLY A 141 4.88 15.98 21.50
N GLU A 142 5.05 15.06 22.46
CA GLU A 142 6.35 14.64 22.96
C GLU A 142 6.73 13.26 22.40
N GLU A 143 8.00 13.10 21.99
CA GLU A 143 8.52 11.82 21.50
C GLU A 143 8.47 10.74 22.57
N MET A 144 7.87 9.60 22.23
CA MET A 144 7.79 8.44 23.12
C MET A 144 9.15 7.74 23.24
N GLN A 145 9.70 7.74 24.46
CA GLN A 145 10.93 7.05 24.79
C GLN A 145 10.70 5.55 25.01
N VAL A 146 11.74 4.73 24.83
CA VAL A 146 11.64 3.28 25.13
C VAL A 146 11.18 3.02 26.57
N SER A 147 11.65 3.82 27.53
CA SER A 147 11.23 3.74 28.93
C SER A 147 9.76 4.09 29.15
N ASP A 148 9.13 4.75 28.20
CA ASP A 148 7.73 5.20 28.26
C ASP A 148 6.98 4.83 26.97
N LYS A 149 6.73 3.52 26.81
CA LYS A 149 5.90 2.91 25.75
C LYS A 149 6.41 3.03 24.31
N GLY A 150 7.50 3.74 24.07
CA GLY A 150 8.13 3.87 22.76
C GLY A 150 9.00 2.67 22.33
N PRO A 151 9.57 2.69 21.11
CA PRO A 151 9.56 3.80 20.16
C PRO A 151 8.26 3.91 19.35
N LEU A 152 7.45 2.86 19.37
CA LEU A 152 6.17 2.77 18.66
C LEU A 152 5.09 2.15 19.54
N TRP A 153 3.86 2.62 19.38
CA TRP A 153 2.68 2.03 20.00
C TRP A 153 1.54 1.90 18.98
N ILE A 154 0.96 0.70 18.86
CA ILE A 154 -0.29 0.51 18.11
C ILE A 154 -1.44 1.20 18.86
N VAL A 155 -2.03 2.21 18.23
CA VAL A 155 -3.13 3.01 18.77
C VAL A 155 -4.34 2.88 17.86
N TYR A 156 -5.50 2.60 18.44
CA TYR A 156 -6.77 2.57 17.72
C TYR A 156 -7.59 3.85 18.02
N PRO A 157 -8.43 4.33 17.08
CA PRO A 157 -9.32 5.47 17.32
C PRO A 157 -10.54 5.05 18.15
N ARG A 158 -10.28 4.62 19.40
CA ARG A 158 -11.27 3.97 20.28
C ARG A 158 -12.53 4.79 20.50
N ASP A 159 -12.36 6.09 20.72
CA ASP A 159 -13.47 6.97 21.08
C ASP A 159 -14.37 7.31 19.88
N ASP A 160 -13.84 7.21 18.65
CA ASP A 160 -14.58 7.46 17.41
C ASP A 160 -15.35 6.23 16.92
N VAL A 161 -14.93 5.01 17.32
CA VAL A 161 -15.49 3.75 16.83
C VAL A 161 -16.01 2.90 18.01
N PRO A 162 -17.34 2.80 18.22
CA PRO A 162 -17.91 2.06 19.35
C PRO A 162 -17.46 0.60 19.47
N ALA A 163 -17.20 -0.08 18.34
CA ALA A 163 -16.71 -1.45 18.33
C ALA A 163 -15.31 -1.60 18.97
N LEU A 164 -14.48 -0.54 18.91
CA LEU A 164 -13.12 -0.52 19.46
C LEU A 164 -13.09 -0.29 20.98
N GLN A 165 -14.24 -0.05 21.61
CA GLN A 165 -14.34 0.10 23.07
C GLN A 165 -14.38 -1.25 23.82
N ASP A 166 -14.47 -2.38 23.11
CA ASP A 166 -14.42 -3.71 23.73
C ASP A 166 -13.03 -3.95 24.36
N ARG A 167 -13.04 -4.23 25.66
CA ARG A 167 -11.85 -4.53 26.45
C ARG A 167 -11.02 -5.69 25.91
N LYS A 168 -11.63 -6.61 25.17
CA LYS A 168 -10.92 -7.72 24.51
C LYS A 168 -9.91 -7.24 23.47
N LEU A 169 -10.07 -6.04 22.92
CA LEU A 169 -9.16 -5.49 21.91
C LEU A 169 -7.94 -4.80 22.53
N HIS A 170 -7.90 -4.60 23.85
CA HIS A 170 -6.80 -3.89 24.50
C HIS A 170 -5.44 -4.58 24.30
N GLU A 171 -5.39 -5.90 24.20
CA GLU A 171 -4.12 -6.63 23.97
C GLU A 171 -3.47 -6.29 22.62
N ARG A 172 -4.23 -5.77 21.66
CA ARG A 172 -3.75 -5.37 20.33
C ARG A 172 -3.04 -4.02 20.33
N TRP A 173 -3.10 -3.27 21.43
CA TRP A 173 -2.43 -1.98 21.60
C TRP A 173 -0.97 -2.18 22.05
N VAL A 174 -0.19 -2.83 21.19
CA VAL A 174 1.19 -3.21 21.49
C VAL A 174 2.06 -1.96 21.59
N TRP A 175 2.50 -1.62 22.81
CA TRP A 175 3.56 -0.63 23.02
C TRP A 175 4.94 -1.24 22.82
N GLN A 176 5.95 -0.39 22.65
CA GLN A 176 7.31 -0.80 22.29
C GLN A 176 7.33 -1.72 21.06
N LEU A 177 6.44 -1.49 20.11
CA LEU A 177 6.35 -2.26 18.88
C LEU A 177 7.69 -2.19 18.15
N LYS A 178 8.20 -3.35 17.72
CA LYS A 178 9.42 -3.46 16.90
C LYS A 178 9.20 -4.15 15.57
N ALA A 179 8.19 -5.00 15.45
CA ALA A 179 7.99 -5.80 14.25
C ALA A 179 6.52 -6.07 13.95
N LEU A 180 6.22 -6.10 12.65
CA LEU A 180 4.98 -6.59 12.09
C LEU A 180 5.32 -7.71 11.11
N LYS A 181 4.78 -8.91 11.32
CA LYS A 181 4.94 -10.03 10.39
C LYS A 181 3.61 -10.35 9.74
N ILE A 182 3.54 -10.16 8.43
CA ILE A 182 2.36 -10.35 7.60
C ILE A 182 2.23 -11.83 7.23
N GLN A 183 1.03 -12.38 7.38
CA GLN A 183 0.68 -13.77 7.12
C GLN A 183 -0.57 -13.92 6.26
#